data_AF-A0A856HZF2-F1
#
_entry.id   AF-A0A856HZF2-F1
#
_cell.length_a   1.000
_cell.length_b   1.000
_cell.length_c   1.000
_cell.angle_alpha   90.00
_cell.angle_beta   90.00
_cell.angle_gamma   90.00
#
_symmetry.space_group_name_H-M   'P 1'
#
loop_
_entity.id
_entity.type
_entity.pdbx_description
1 polymer ?
#
loop_
_entity_poly.entity_id
_entity_poly.type
_entity_poly.pdbx_seq_one_letter_code
_entity_poly.pdbx_strand_id
1 'polypeptide(L)'
;MKKNRMQISTLLTLLLCMLLLTACGASAAESEGTDPETPPQESAAAPETEEPSAQQEDVTLEELLGEDYVNYLTETITMQMANRMDKDPEVRYFPIEDNTPLSDYVTIGGTTKFEVDEEGNPVIYFPAGTVTDEANGEQSFRIPKLYQ
;
A
#
# COMPACT_ATOMS: atom_id res chain seq x y z
N MET A 1 26.34 -6.62 35.03
CA MET A 1 25.02 -6.23 35.57
C MET A 1 24.23 -5.30 34.62
N LYS A 2 24.30 -5.50 33.29
CA LYS A 2 23.73 -4.55 32.29
C LYS A 2 22.38 -5.01 31.72
N LYS A 3 22.10 -6.32 31.75
CA LYS A 3 20.85 -6.92 31.23
C LYS A 3 19.62 -6.63 32.11
N ASN A 4 19.80 -6.57 33.44
CA ASN A 4 18.69 -6.29 34.37
C ASN A 4 18.21 -4.82 34.31
N ARG A 5 19.07 -3.86 33.95
CA ARG A 5 18.70 -2.44 33.89
C ARG A 5 17.80 -2.11 32.69
N MET A 6 18.00 -2.77 31.56
CA MET A 6 17.24 -2.54 30.33
C MET A 6 15.84 -3.17 30.37
N GLN A 7 15.70 -4.31 31.05
CA GLN A 7 14.43 -5.02 31.26
C GLN A 7 13.50 -4.28 32.23
N ILE A 8 14.06 -3.64 33.27
CA ILE A 8 13.28 -2.82 34.20
C ILE A 8 12.74 -1.56 33.51
N SER A 9 13.54 -0.95 32.62
CA SER A 9 13.14 0.28 31.90
C SER A 9 11.99 0.06 30.92
N THR A 10 11.92 -1.12 30.30
CA THR A 10 10.88 -1.51 29.35
C THR A 10 9.59 -1.94 30.07
N LEU A 11 9.72 -2.60 31.23
CA LEU A 11 8.56 -2.96 32.05
C LEU A 11 7.89 -1.71 32.67
N LEU A 12 8.67 -0.71 33.08
CA LEU A 12 8.15 0.53 33.68
C LEU A 12 7.39 1.40 32.68
N THR A 13 7.84 1.45 31.43
CA THR A 13 7.17 2.19 30.34
C THR A 13 5.85 1.54 29.95
N LEU A 14 5.80 0.21 29.86
CA LEU A 14 4.58 -0.52 29.56
C LEU A 14 3.50 -0.36 30.65
N LEU A 15 3.92 -0.35 31.92
CA LEU A 15 3.04 -0.12 33.08
C LEU A 15 2.44 1.30 33.07
N LEU A 16 3.20 2.30 32.62
CA LEU A 16 2.74 3.70 32.54
C LEU A 16 1.71 3.91 31.42
N CYS A 17 1.84 3.23 30.28
CA CYS A 17 0.89 3.32 29.16
C CYS A 17 -0.49 2.72 29.50
N MET A 18 -0.54 1.67 30.32
CA MET A 18 -1.81 1.06 30.77
C MET A 18 -2.62 1.97 31.73
N LEU A 19 -1.98 2.91 32.41
CA LEU A 19 -2.64 3.83 33.35
C LEU A 19 -3.36 5.00 32.67
N LEU A 20 -3.07 5.27 31.39
CA LEU A 20 -3.62 6.42 30.65
C LEU A 20 -4.92 6.12 29.88
N LEU A 21 -5.38 4.86 29.87
CA LEU A 21 -6.53 4.43 29.06
C LEU A 21 -7.88 4.44 29.80
N THR A 22 -7.95 4.98 31.01
CA THR A 22 -9.21 5.07 31.78
C THR A 22 -9.59 6.53 32.02
N ALA A 23 -9.94 7.23 30.95
CA ALA A 23 -10.72 8.46 31.02
C ALA A 23 -12.11 8.21 30.42
N CYS A 24 -13.07 8.18 31.33
CA CYS A 24 -14.49 7.99 31.14
C CYS A 24 -15.09 9.08 30.23
N GLY A 25 -15.91 8.67 29.26
CA GLY A 25 -16.79 9.55 28.48
C GLY A 25 -18.23 9.07 28.60
N ALA A 26 -18.79 9.11 29.81
CA ALA A 26 -20.23 9.00 30.01
C ALA A 26 -20.86 10.38 29.78
N SER A 27 -21.76 10.47 28.81
CA SER A 27 -22.79 11.53 28.82
C SER A 27 -24.09 10.93 28.35
N ALA A 28 -24.96 10.65 29.33
CA ALA A 28 -26.38 10.49 29.12
C ALA A 28 -26.97 11.89 28.90
N ALA A 29 -27.68 12.08 27.79
CA ALA A 29 -28.59 13.19 27.59
C ALA A 29 -29.92 12.59 27.11
N GLU A 30 -30.86 12.59 28.04
CA GLU A 30 -32.29 12.37 27.85
C GLU A 30 -32.93 13.61 27.20
N SER A 31 -33.65 13.44 26.08
CA SER A 31 -34.74 14.34 25.65
C SER A 31 -35.62 13.65 24.59
N GLU A 32 -36.79 13.23 25.03
CA GLU A 32 -38.13 13.45 24.44
C GLU A 32 -38.36 13.31 22.92
N GLY A 33 -39.38 12.51 22.56
CA GLY A 33 -40.14 12.71 21.31
C GLY A 33 -40.40 11.47 20.47
N THR A 34 -41.50 10.76 20.74
CA THR A 34 -42.17 9.85 19.81
C THR A 34 -42.81 10.65 18.66
N ASP A 35 -42.45 10.36 17.41
CA ASP A 35 -43.31 9.83 16.34
C ASP A 35 -42.55 9.80 15.00
N PRO A 36 -42.88 8.86 14.08
CA PRO A 36 -42.14 8.61 12.84
C PRO A 36 -42.73 9.44 11.68
N GLU A 37 -41.91 9.90 10.74
CA GLU A 37 -42.28 10.05 9.32
C GLU A 37 -41.04 10.01 8.41
N THR A 38 -41.19 9.27 7.32
CA THR A 38 -40.27 9.00 6.19
C THR A 38 -40.54 10.04 5.07
N PRO A 39 -39.79 10.12 3.94
CA PRO A 39 -38.38 10.47 3.63
C PRO A 39 -38.35 11.82 2.80
N PRO A 40 -37.29 12.34 2.14
CA PRO A 40 -36.27 11.70 1.28
C PRO A 40 -34.81 12.02 1.66
N GLN A 41 -33.94 10.99 1.66
CA GLN A 41 -32.50 11.18 1.67
C GLN A 41 -32.06 11.70 0.30
N GLU A 42 -31.92 13.03 0.20
CA GLU A 42 -31.01 13.68 -0.71
C GLU A 42 -29.59 13.18 -0.37
N SER A 43 -29.05 12.33 -1.23
CA SER A 43 -27.70 11.79 -1.13
C SER A 43 -26.71 12.91 -1.40
N ALA A 44 -26.49 13.75 -0.39
CA ALA A 44 -25.41 14.73 -0.38
C ALA A 44 -24.09 13.97 -0.45
N ALA A 45 -23.34 14.29 -1.51
CA ALA A 45 -22.00 13.82 -1.78
C ALA A 45 -21.13 13.96 -0.52
N ALA A 46 -20.54 12.84 -0.09
CA ALA A 46 -19.40 12.88 0.80
C ALA A 46 -18.23 13.49 0.01
N PRO A 47 -17.58 14.56 0.51
CA PRO A 47 -16.34 15.02 -0.09
C PRO A 47 -15.29 13.93 0.10
N GLU A 48 -14.78 13.43 -1.01
CA GLU A 48 -13.57 12.61 -1.07
C GLU A 48 -12.49 13.36 -0.30
N THR A 49 -11.91 12.68 0.69
CA THR A 49 -10.69 13.15 1.33
C THR A 49 -9.58 12.99 0.29
N GLU A 50 -9.39 14.03 -0.51
CA GLU A 50 -8.15 14.25 -1.26
C GLU A 50 -7.04 14.39 -0.22
N GLU A 51 -6.31 13.31 0.04
CA GLU A 51 -4.97 13.43 0.61
C GLU A 51 -4.13 14.28 -0.35
N PRO A 52 -3.28 15.18 0.16
CA PRO A 52 -2.57 16.13 -0.68
C PRO A 52 -1.57 15.36 -1.52
N SER A 53 -1.93 15.10 -2.78
CA SER A 53 -0.97 14.80 -3.83
C SER A 53 -0.08 16.03 -3.95
N ALA A 54 1.02 16.03 -3.18
CA ALA A 54 2.09 16.99 -3.33
C ALA A 54 2.42 17.06 -4.81
N GLN A 55 2.45 18.28 -5.35
CA GLN A 55 2.70 18.61 -6.75
C GLN A 55 3.81 17.72 -7.34
N GLN A 56 3.43 16.58 -7.89
CA GLN A 56 4.26 15.80 -8.77
C GLN A 56 4.14 16.53 -10.10
N GLU A 57 5.24 17.12 -10.54
CA GLU A 57 5.43 17.36 -11.97
C GLU A 57 5.02 16.06 -12.69
N ASP A 58 4.32 16.18 -13.83
CA ASP A 58 3.81 15.08 -14.68
C ASP A 58 4.97 14.20 -15.21
N VAL A 59 5.73 13.60 -14.30
CA VAL A 59 6.89 12.78 -14.60
C VAL A 59 6.37 11.48 -15.16
N THR A 60 6.95 11.04 -16.27
CA THR A 60 6.52 9.80 -16.92
C THR A 60 7.51 8.68 -16.64
N LEU A 61 7.05 7.42 -16.77
CA LEU A 61 7.95 6.26 -16.73
C LEU A 61 9.01 6.31 -17.82
N GLU A 62 8.67 6.87 -18.99
CA GLU A 62 9.60 7.06 -20.10
C GLU A 62 10.70 8.07 -19.76
N GLU A 63 10.40 9.14 -19.04
CA GLU A 63 11.41 10.09 -18.55
C GLU A 63 12.32 9.47 -17.47
N LEU A 64 11.76 8.64 -16.58
CA LEU A 64 12.52 8.01 -15.49
C LEU A 64 13.38 6.83 -15.96
N LEU A 65 12.87 6.05 -16.92
CA LEU A 65 13.38 4.73 -17.29
C LEU A 65 13.76 4.61 -18.78
N GLY A 66 13.50 5.63 -19.60
CA GLY A 66 13.80 5.66 -21.04
C GLY A 66 12.69 5.08 -21.94
N GLU A 67 12.86 5.19 -23.25
CA GLU A 67 11.88 4.77 -24.27
C GLU A 67 11.49 3.28 -24.16
N ASP A 68 12.40 2.42 -23.71
CA ASP A 68 12.18 0.97 -23.55
C ASP A 68 11.68 0.58 -22.15
N TYR A 69 11.05 1.52 -21.42
CA TYR A 69 10.61 1.29 -20.04
C TYR A 69 9.67 0.08 -19.92
N VAL A 70 8.85 -0.22 -20.93
CA VAL A 70 7.93 -1.37 -20.89
C VAL A 70 8.69 -2.68 -20.77
N ASN A 71 9.72 -2.89 -21.59
CA ASN A 71 10.54 -4.09 -21.53
C ASN A 71 11.34 -4.13 -20.22
N TYR A 72 11.95 -2.99 -19.84
CA TYR A 72 12.73 -2.90 -18.61
C TYR A 72 11.89 -3.21 -17.35
N LEU A 73 10.67 -2.69 -17.27
CA LEU A 73 9.74 -2.99 -16.18
C LEU A 73 9.36 -4.47 -16.17
N THR A 74 9.03 -5.03 -17.33
CA THR A 74 8.65 -6.44 -17.46
C THR A 74 9.76 -7.35 -16.93
N GLU A 75 10.99 -7.16 -17.42
CA GLU A 75 12.14 -7.97 -16.99
C GLU A 75 12.45 -7.79 -15.50
N THR A 76 12.48 -6.54 -15.03
CA THR A 76 12.83 -6.21 -13.65
C THR A 76 11.81 -6.80 -12.66
N ILE A 77 10.52 -6.66 -12.96
CA ILE A 77 9.44 -7.15 -12.10
C ILE A 77 9.42 -8.69 -12.09
N THR A 78 9.51 -9.33 -13.26
CA THR A 78 9.56 -10.80 -13.34
C THR A 78 10.77 -11.36 -12.58
N MET A 79 11.94 -10.71 -12.70
CA MET A 79 13.12 -11.10 -11.91
C MET A 79 12.91 -10.90 -10.40
N GLN A 80 12.26 -9.80 -9.99
CA GLN A 80 11.92 -9.60 -8.58
C GLN A 80 10.94 -10.67 -8.05
N MET A 81 9.93 -11.05 -8.84
CA MET A 81 8.98 -12.12 -8.47
C MET A 81 9.70 -13.46 -8.28
N ALA A 82 10.55 -13.85 -9.23
CA ALA A 82 11.37 -15.07 -9.10
C ALA A 82 12.24 -15.04 -7.84
N ASN A 83 12.93 -13.92 -7.60
CA ASN A 83 13.76 -13.74 -6.41
C ASN A 83 12.97 -13.77 -5.10
N ARG A 84 11.71 -13.31 -5.10
CA ARG A 84 10.82 -13.39 -3.93
C ARG A 84 10.38 -14.83 -3.70
N MET A 85 9.96 -15.55 -4.73
CA MET A 85 9.60 -16.98 -4.65
C MET A 85 10.75 -17.87 -4.18
N ASP A 86 11.99 -17.59 -4.61
CA ASP A 86 13.17 -18.33 -4.14
C ASP A 86 13.43 -18.12 -2.64
N LYS A 87 13.05 -16.96 -2.10
CA LYS A 87 13.24 -16.60 -0.68
C LYS A 87 12.06 -17.01 0.19
N ASP A 88 10.86 -16.92 -0.35
CA ASP A 88 9.60 -17.26 0.30
C ASP A 88 8.71 -18.06 -0.68
N PRO A 89 8.81 -19.40 -0.67
CA PRO A 89 8.09 -20.24 -1.62
C PRO A 89 6.58 -20.32 -1.37
N GLU A 90 6.09 -19.80 -0.24
CA GLU A 90 4.65 -19.76 0.06
C GLU A 90 3.94 -18.69 -0.78
N VAL A 91 4.66 -17.64 -1.21
CA VAL A 91 4.12 -16.61 -2.10
C VAL A 91 4.37 -17.04 -3.55
N ARG A 92 3.33 -17.50 -4.23
CA ARG A 92 3.40 -17.92 -5.63
C ARG A 92 2.96 -16.79 -6.56
N TYR A 93 3.84 -16.39 -7.48
CA TYR A 93 3.52 -15.43 -8.53
C TYR A 93 3.15 -16.18 -9.81
N PHE A 94 1.98 -15.89 -10.37
CA PHE A 94 1.43 -16.59 -11.53
C PHE A 94 2.36 -16.57 -12.76
N PRO A 95 2.97 -15.42 -13.15
CA PRO A 95 3.89 -15.41 -14.31
C PRO A 95 5.07 -16.40 -14.17
N ILE A 96 5.54 -16.61 -12.94
CA ILE A 96 6.68 -17.49 -12.67
C ILE A 96 6.23 -18.95 -12.59
N GLU A 97 5.10 -19.21 -11.91
CA GLU A 97 4.55 -20.56 -11.77
C GLU A 97 4.07 -21.14 -13.11
N ASP A 98 3.38 -20.32 -13.90
CA ASP A 98 2.81 -20.72 -15.19
C ASP A 98 3.86 -20.66 -16.33
N ASN A 99 5.03 -20.06 -16.06
CA ASN A 99 6.09 -19.80 -17.03
C ASN A 99 5.56 -19.04 -18.28
N THR A 100 4.83 -17.97 -18.00
CA THR A 100 4.14 -17.09 -18.97
C THR A 100 4.65 -15.66 -18.81
N PRO A 101 4.59 -14.84 -19.87
CA PRO A 101 5.03 -13.45 -19.77
C PRO A 101 4.13 -12.66 -18.82
N LEU A 102 4.70 -11.67 -18.11
CA LEU A 102 3.94 -10.78 -17.21
C LEU A 102 2.78 -10.06 -17.93
N SER A 103 2.95 -9.80 -19.24
CA SER A 103 1.94 -9.16 -20.09
C SER A 103 0.62 -9.92 -20.18
N ASP A 104 0.60 -11.22 -19.86
CA ASP A 104 -0.63 -12.02 -19.85
C ASP A 104 -1.52 -11.68 -18.63
N TYR A 105 -0.96 -11.03 -17.61
CA TYR A 105 -1.64 -10.68 -16.35
C TYR A 105 -1.88 -9.19 -16.20
N VAL A 106 -0.99 -8.35 -16.74
CA VAL A 106 -1.08 -6.90 -16.60
C VAL A 106 -0.57 -6.18 -17.83
N THR A 107 -1.26 -5.11 -18.22
CA THR A 107 -0.82 -4.21 -19.28
C THR A 107 0.13 -3.16 -18.70
N ILE A 108 1.37 -3.13 -19.18
CA ILE A 108 2.37 -2.10 -18.85
C ILE A 108 2.46 -1.08 -20.00
N GLY A 109 2.38 0.20 -19.69
CA GLY A 109 2.42 1.30 -20.66
C GLY A 109 2.15 2.66 -20.02
N GLY A 110 1.72 3.65 -20.83
CA GLY A 110 1.55 5.03 -20.38
C GLY A 110 0.48 5.27 -19.32
N THR A 111 -0.37 4.27 -19.03
CA THR A 111 -1.39 4.32 -17.96
C THR A 111 -1.02 3.46 -16.76
N THR A 112 0.19 2.90 -16.70
CA THR A 112 0.65 2.13 -15.54
C THR A 112 0.71 3.04 -14.32
N LYS A 113 -0.01 2.68 -13.26
CA LYS A 113 0.01 3.41 -11.99
C LYS A 113 1.37 3.24 -11.32
N PHE A 114 1.98 4.34 -10.91
CA PHE A 114 3.21 4.33 -10.13
C PHE A 114 3.30 5.55 -9.22
N GLU A 115 4.17 5.46 -8.22
CA GLU A 115 4.62 6.59 -7.41
C GLU A 115 6.13 6.70 -7.50
N VAL A 116 6.68 7.87 -7.23
CA VAL A 116 8.14 8.07 -7.12
C VAL A 116 8.49 8.15 -5.65
N ASP A 117 9.38 7.27 -5.18
CA ASP A 117 9.81 7.27 -3.79
C ASP A 117 10.83 8.39 -3.47
N GLU A 118 11.24 8.49 -2.19
CA GLU A 118 12.18 9.52 -1.71
C GLU A 118 13.55 9.50 -2.41
N GLU A 119 13.94 8.36 -3.00
CA GLU A 119 15.20 8.21 -3.73
C GLU A 119 15.03 8.46 -5.25
N GLY A 120 13.81 8.80 -5.69
CA GLY A 120 13.48 9.06 -7.07
C GLY A 120 13.20 7.80 -7.89
N ASN A 121 12.95 6.65 -7.25
CA ASN A 121 12.70 5.39 -7.95
C ASN A 121 11.19 5.16 -8.12
N PRO A 122 10.72 4.76 -9.32
CA PRO A 122 9.32 4.42 -9.49
C PRO A 122 8.95 3.14 -8.73
N VAL A 123 7.82 3.16 -8.05
CA VAL A 123 7.18 2.03 -7.39
C VAL A 123 5.91 1.70 -8.15
N ILE A 124 5.89 0.53 -8.78
CA ILE A 124 4.75 0.02 -9.55
C ILE A 124 3.83 -0.77 -8.62
N TYR A 125 2.52 -0.56 -8.76
CA TYR A 125 1.50 -1.23 -7.96
C TYR A 125 0.64 -2.13 -8.85
N PHE A 126 0.44 -3.37 -8.43
CA PHE A 126 -0.53 -4.28 -9.03
C PHE A 126 -1.61 -4.63 -8.01
N PRO A 127 -2.91 -4.52 -8.39
CA PRO A 127 -4.01 -4.88 -7.52
C PRO A 127 -3.90 -6.32 -6.98
N ALA A 128 -4.50 -6.56 -5.82
CA ALA A 128 -4.61 -7.90 -5.26
C ALA A 128 -5.24 -8.88 -6.28
N GLY A 129 -4.72 -10.10 -6.36
CA GLY A 129 -5.22 -11.10 -7.31
C GLY A 129 -4.69 -10.97 -8.74
N THR A 130 -3.93 -9.90 -9.06
CA THR A 130 -3.45 -9.68 -10.45
C THR A 130 -2.31 -10.63 -10.82
N VAL A 131 -1.27 -10.69 -9.97
CA VAL A 131 -0.02 -11.41 -10.27
C VAL A 131 0.30 -12.51 -9.25
N THR A 132 -0.49 -12.60 -8.19
CA THR A 132 -0.44 -13.61 -7.12
C THR A 132 -1.83 -13.72 -6.49
N ASP A 133 -2.07 -14.71 -5.64
CA ASP A 133 -3.34 -14.89 -4.93
C ASP A 133 -3.82 -13.61 -4.23
N GLU A 134 -5.13 -13.35 -4.28
CA GLU A 134 -5.75 -12.16 -3.68
C GLU A 134 -5.46 -12.02 -2.18
N ALA A 135 -5.29 -13.14 -1.47
CA ALA A 135 -4.92 -13.18 -0.05
C ALA A 135 -3.56 -12.52 0.25
N ASN A 136 -2.67 -12.41 -0.75
CA ASN A 136 -1.38 -11.73 -0.61
C ASN A 136 -1.50 -10.20 -0.77
N GLY A 137 -2.69 -9.68 -1.07
CA GLY A 137 -2.97 -8.25 -1.18
C GLY A 137 -2.32 -7.57 -2.39
N GLU A 138 -2.38 -6.24 -2.41
CA GLU A 138 -1.72 -5.42 -3.43
C GLU A 138 -0.21 -5.69 -3.45
N GLN A 139 0.36 -5.81 -4.64
CA GLN A 139 1.78 -6.06 -4.83
C GLN A 139 2.48 -4.79 -5.30
N SER A 140 3.58 -4.44 -4.65
CA SER A 140 4.44 -3.33 -5.07
C SER A 140 5.82 -3.80 -5.52
N PHE A 141 6.35 -3.13 -6.54
CA PHE A 141 7.66 -3.38 -7.11
C PHE A 141 8.40 -2.07 -7.29
N ARG A 142 9.46 -1.91 -6.51
CA ARG A 142 10.37 -0.77 -6.63
C ARG A 142 11.34 -1.01 -7.77
N ILE A 143 11.43 -0.05 -8.68
CA ILE A 143 12.20 -0.18 -9.91
C ILE A 143 13.39 0.79 -9.84
N PRO A 144 14.64 0.31 -9.96
CA PRO A 144 15.79 1.19 -10.03
C PRO A 144 15.69 2.12 -11.24
N LYS A 145 15.80 3.43 -11.02
CA LYS A 145 15.85 4.43 -12.10
C LYS A 145 17.14 4.28 -12.91
N LEU A 146 17.04 4.52 -14.23
CA LEU A 146 18.20 4.46 -15.12
C LEU A 146 18.90 5.82 -15.25
N TYR A 147 18.17 6.91 -15.02
CA TYR A 147 18.65 8.29 -15.18
C TYR A 147 18.56 9.05 -13.84
N GLN A 148 19.47 10.02 -13.64
CA GLN A 148 19.61 10.80 -12.38
C GLN A 148 19.15 12.22 -12.54
#